data_AF-A0A9P8LC46-F1
#
_entry.id   AF-A0A9P8LC46-F1
#
_cell.length_a   1.000
_cell.length_b   1.000
_cell.length_c   1.000
_cell.angle_alpha   90.00
_cell.angle_beta   90.00
_cell.angle_gamma   90.00
#
_symmetry.space_group_name_H-M   'P 1'
#
loop_
_entity.id
_entity.type
_entity.pdbx_description
1 polymer ?
#
loop_
_entity_poly.entity_id
_entity_poly.type
_entity_poly.pdbx_seq_one_letter_code
_entity_poly.pdbx_strand_id
1 'polypeptide(L)' 'MDSSTAVHCRQKGAPCPDLATTKDFLRFHIVLSRGRIKDKTTVDSVKTFAEWFFAGFTRVTGIVISEDYKSAIYE' A
#
# COMPACT_ATOMS: atom_id res chain seq x y z
N MET A 1 -18.97 20.42 -1.79
CA MET A 1 -17.74 19.89 -2.40
C MET A 1 -18.12 18.58 -3.04
N ASP A 2 -18.11 18.57 -4.37
CA ASP A 2 -18.54 17.42 -5.17
C ASP A 2 -17.52 16.28 -5.00
N SER A 3 -17.92 15.17 -4.38
CA SER A 3 -17.05 14.00 -4.12
C SER A 3 -16.70 13.22 -5.41
N SER A 4 -17.04 13.74 -6.59
CA SER A 4 -16.91 13.06 -7.88
C SER A 4 -15.50 13.05 -8.49
N THR A 5 -14.49 13.68 -7.87
CA THR A 5 -13.12 13.73 -8.40
C THR A 5 -12.13 12.80 -7.69
N ALA A 6 -12.61 11.77 -6.98
CA ALA A 6 -11.78 10.60 -6.67
C ALA A 6 -11.81 9.63 -7.87
N VAL A 7 -11.25 10.06 -9.00
CA VAL A 7 -11.29 9.32 -10.26
C VAL A 7 -10.48 8.02 -10.13
N HIS A 8 -11.20 6.91 -10.02
CA HIS A 8 -10.89 5.60 -10.61
C HIS A 8 -9.59 4.86 -10.21
N CYS A 9 -8.95 5.18 -9.09
CA CYS A 9 -7.80 4.41 -8.60
C CYS A 9 -8.15 2.99 -8.06
N ARG A 10 -9.45 2.66 -7.96
CA ARG A 10 -9.99 1.42 -7.38
C ARG A 10 -11.00 0.73 -8.29
N GLN A 11 -10.67 0.58 -9.57
CA GLN A 11 -11.47 -0.23 -10.50
C GLN A 11 -10.81 -1.57 -10.79
N LYS A 12 -11.64 -2.56 -11.12
CA LYS A 12 -11.17 -3.84 -11.62
C LYS A 12 -10.27 -3.61 -12.83
N GLY A 13 -9.05 -4.16 -12.80
CA GLY A 13 -8.05 -3.97 -13.86
C GLY A 13 -7.22 -2.68 -13.79
N ALA A 14 -7.30 -1.90 -12.71
CA ALA A 14 -6.36 -0.79 -12.49
C ALA A 14 -4.91 -1.32 -12.47
N PRO A 15 -3.93 -0.66 -13.11
CA PRO A 15 -2.57 -1.18 -13.20
C PRO A 15 -1.95 -1.35 -11.81
N CYS A 16 -1.14 -2.41 -11.65
CA CYS A 16 -0.31 -2.55 -10.46
C CYS A 16 0.61 -1.31 -10.35
N PRO A 17 0.65 -0.63 -9.19
CA PRO A 17 1.58 0.46 -8.98
C PRO A 17 3.03 -0.01 -9.19
N ASP A 18 3.90 0.84 -9.71
CA ASP A 18 5.32 0.50 -9.81
C ASP A 18 5.96 0.41 -8.41
N LEU A 19 7.13 -0.23 -8.35
CA LEU A 19 7.82 -0.49 -7.08
C LEU A 19 8.18 0.80 -6.33
N ALA A 20 8.62 1.84 -7.04
CA ALA A 20 9.03 3.11 -6.42
C ALA A 20 7.83 3.82 -5.79
N THR A 21 6.71 3.88 -6.52
CA THR A 21 5.45 4.44 -6.04
C THR A 21 4.96 3.73 -4.78
N THR A 22 5.01 2.39 -4.74
CA THR A 22 4.62 1.64 -3.54
C THR A 22 5.57 1.88 -2.36
N LYS A 23 6.90 1.93 -2.59
CA LYS A 23 7.87 2.26 -1.54
C LYS A 23 7.63 3.67 -0.99
N ASP A 24 7.36 4.65 -1.84
CA ASP A 24 7.10 6.03 -1.41
C ASP A 24 5.79 6.16 -0.64
N PHE A 25 4.74 5.45 -1.06
CA PHE A 25 3.49 5.38 -0.31
C PHE A 25 3.71 4.81 1.10
N LEU A 26 4.47 3.72 1.23
CA LEU A 26 4.77 3.11 2.53
C LEU A 26 5.66 4.03 3.40
N ARG A 27 6.66 4.70 2.82
CA ARG A 27 7.46 5.71 3.52
C ARG A 27 6.59 6.84 4.06
N PHE A 28 5.69 7.35 3.22
CA PHE A 28 4.73 8.37 3.62
C PHE A 28 3.81 7.87 4.74
N HIS A 29 3.31 6.64 4.65
CA HIS A 29 2.52 6.02 5.71
C HIS A 29 3.30 5.93 7.03
N ILE A 30 4.57 5.55 7.00
CA ILE A 30 5.45 5.48 8.18
C ILE A 30 5.58 6.87 8.82
N VAL A 31 5.86 7.91 8.03
CA VAL A 31 6.00 9.29 8.51
C VAL A 31 4.69 9.80 9.12
N LEU A 32 3.54 9.54 8.48
CA LEU A 32 2.23 9.98 8.97
C LEU A 32 1.71 9.20 10.17
N SER A 33 2.02 7.91 10.24
CA SER A 33 1.50 7.04 11.28
C SER A 33 2.04 7.41 12.66
N ARG A 34 3.15 8.17 12.74
CA ARG A 34 3.73 8.75 13.98
C ARG A 34 3.67 7.80 15.17
N GLY A 35 3.80 6.50 14.93
CA GLY A 35 3.70 5.54 16.00
C GLY A 35 2.36 5.51 16.76
N ARG A 36 1.20 5.55 16.07
CA ARG A 36 -0.15 5.54 16.67
C ARG A 36 -0.41 4.46 17.75
N ILE A 37 0.46 3.44 17.85
CA ILE A 37 0.43 2.39 18.89
C ILE A 37 1.75 2.35 19.72
N LYS A 38 2.88 2.75 19.15
CA LYS A 38 4.21 2.85 19.81
C LYS A 38 5.00 3.97 19.14
N ASP A 39 5.74 4.76 19.91
CA ASP A 39 6.52 5.95 19.49
C ASP A 39 7.40 5.76 18.23
N LYS A 40 7.76 4.51 17.90
CA LYS A 40 8.43 4.13 16.65
C LYS A 40 7.68 3.00 15.96
N THR A 41 7.38 3.21 14.68
CA THR A 41 6.87 2.17 13.78
C THR A 41 7.92 1.07 13.63
N THR A 42 7.56 -0.19 13.90
CA THR A 42 8.47 -1.35 13.75
C THR A 42 8.42 -1.89 12.33
N VAL A 43 9.48 -2.57 11.89
CA VAL A 43 9.52 -3.26 10.58
C VAL A 43 8.31 -4.18 10.40
N ASP A 44 7.96 -4.96 11.42
CA ASP A 44 6.82 -5.88 11.38
C ASP A 44 5.47 -5.17 11.22
N SER A 45 5.31 -3.98 11.82
CA SER A 45 4.09 -3.19 11.67
C SER A 45 3.93 -2.63 10.26
N VAL A 46 5.04 -2.22 9.62
CA VAL A 46 5.04 -1.78 8.22
C VAL A 46 4.73 -2.94 7.29
N LYS A 47 5.36 -4.10 7.51
CA LYS A 47 5.09 -5.32 6.74
C LYS A 47 3.61 -5.72 6.84
N THR A 48 3.06 -5.73 8.05
CA THR A 48 1.63 -6.02 8.27
C THR A 48 0.73 -5.05 7.50
N PHE A 49 1.02 -3.75 7.55
CA PHE A 49 0.25 -2.76 6.80
C PHE A 49 0.37 -2.96 5.29
N ALA A 50 1.56 -3.25 4.77
CA ALA A 50 1.78 -3.54 3.36
C ALA A 50 0.98 -4.76 2.90
N GLU A 51 0.96 -5.85 3.68
CA GLU A 51 0.14 -7.03 3.38
C GLU A 51 -1.36 -6.71 3.35
N TRP A 52 -1.86 -5.89 4.29
CA TRP A 52 -3.26 -5.45 4.26
C TRP A 52 -3.57 -4.59 3.04
N PHE A 53 -2.64 -3.73 2.64
CA PHE A 53 -2.76 -2.95 1.43
C PHE A 53 -2.84 -3.86 0.20
N PHE A 54 -1.94 -4.84 0.04
CA PHE A 54 -1.94 -5.76 -1.10
C PHE A 54 -3.17 -6.67 -1.13
N ALA A 55 -3.64 -7.14 0.03
CA ALA A 55 -4.88 -7.91 0.13
C ALA A 55 -6.08 -7.08 -0.31
N GLY A 56 -6.17 -5.82 0.15
CA GLY A 56 -7.20 -4.88 -0.27
C GLY A 56 -7.14 -4.55 -1.76
N PHE A 57 -5.93 -4.33 -2.29
CA PHE A 57 -5.68 -4.07 -3.71
C PHE A 57 -6.13 -5.24 -4.57
N THR A 58 -5.72 -6.46 -4.23
CA THR A 58 -6.14 -7.69 -4.91
C THR A 58 -7.66 -7.85 -4.89
N ARG A 59 -8.29 -7.62 -3.72
CA ARG A 59 -9.75 -7.73 -3.58
C ARG A 59 -10.51 -6.75 -4.47
N VAL A 60 -10.01 -5.53 -4.62
CA VAL A 60 -10.68 -4.45 -5.36
C VAL A 60 -10.40 -4.52 -6.86
N THR A 61 -9.15 -4.80 -7.24
CA THR A 61 -8.71 -4.74 -8.64
C THR A 61 -8.76 -6.10 -9.33
N GLY A 62 -8.74 -7.19 -8.58
CA GLY A 62 -8.58 -8.56 -9.08
C GLY A 62 -7.15 -8.91 -9.50
N ILE A 63 -6.19 -7.98 -9.35
CA ILE A 63 -4.79 -8.21 -9.72
C ILE A 63 -4.03 -8.81 -8.54
N VAL A 64 -3.41 -9.96 -8.77
CA VAL A 64 -2.54 -10.62 -7.80
C VAL A 64 -1.15 -10.01 -7.89
N ILE A 65 -0.67 -9.45 -6.78
CA ILE A 65 0.70 -8.96 -6.63
C ILE A 65 1.63 -10.18 -6.48
N SER A 66 2.71 -10.26 -7.27
CA SER A 66 3.68 -11.36 -7.18
C SER A 66 4.49 -11.31 -5.88
N GLU A 67 4.93 -12.46 -5.39
CA GLU A 67 5.76 -12.54 -4.18
C GLU A 67 7.14 -11.86 -4.38
N ASP A 68 7.70 -11.90 -5.58
CA ASP A 68 8.94 -11.16 -5.90
C ASP A 68 8.76 -9.65 -5.74
N TYR A 69 7.61 -9.12 -6.18
CA TYR A 69 7.29 -7.70 -6.02
C TYR A 69 7.16 -7.33 -4.54
N LYS A 70 6.47 -8.16 -3.74
CA LYS A 70 6.34 -7.93 -2.29
C LYS A 70 7.70 -8.02 -1.60
N SER A 71 8.53 -8.99 -1.96
CA SER A 71 9.87 -9.16 -1.38
C SER A 71 10.74 -7.94 -1.64
N ALA A 72 10.72 -7.41 -2.87
CA ALA A 72 11.44 -6.18 -3.22
C ALA A 72 10.97 -4.94 -2.45
N ILE A 73 9.76 -4.94 -1.88
CA ILE A 73 9.28 -3.86 -0.98
C ILE A 73 9.89 -3.97 0.41
N TYR A 74 10.22 -5.18 0.86
CA TYR A 74 10.75 -5.46 2.19
C TYR A 74 12.28 -5.39 2.29
N GLU A 75 12.96 -5.36 1.13
CA GLU A 75 14.38 -5.03 0.96
C GLU A 75 14.65 -3.52 0.97
#